data_AF-A0A4P6K092-F1
#
_entry.id   AF-A0A4P6K092-F1
#
_cell.length_a   1.000
_cell.length_b   1.000
_cell.length_c   1.000
_cell.angle_alpha   90.00
_cell.angle_beta   90.00
_cell.angle_gamma   90.00
#
_symmetry.space_group_name_H-M   'P 1'
#
loop_
_entity.id
_entity.type
_entity.pdbx_description
1 polymer ?
#
loop_
_entity_poly.entity_id
_entity_poly.type
_entity_poly.pdbx_seq_one_letter_code
_entity_poly.pdbx_strand_id
1 'polypeptide(L)'
;MLYIFLNGMPSVLLGAGLTFMPPLYAPYIQQQVRAWGISPALDQQLGGLIMWVPVNILFIVIMSVLFIRWMRLQDARQRQAEAEIDESEAGEIDEEEDEGVEGGIDAAGPVV
;
A
#
# COMPACT_ATOMS: atom_id res chain seq x y z
N MET A 1 5.64 0.88 -14.42
CA MET A 1 4.53 1.63 -13.79
C MET A 1 3.35 1.81 -14.74
N LEU A 2 3.51 2.48 -15.90
CA LEU A 2 2.43 2.64 -16.89
C LEU A 2 1.79 1.30 -17.33
N TYR A 3 2.61 0.27 -17.59
CA TYR A 3 2.13 -1.06 -17.97
C TYR A 3 1.21 -1.72 -16.92
N ILE A 4 1.58 -1.66 -15.64
CA ILE A 4 0.80 -2.26 -14.54
C ILE A 4 -0.50 -1.49 -14.32
N PHE A 5 -0.47 -0.15 -14.45
CA PHE A 5 -1.65 0.70 -14.39
C PHE A 5 -2.64 0.42 -15.52
N LEU A 6 -2.16 0.28 -16.77
CA LEU A 6 -3.01 -0.01 -17.92
C LEU A 6 -3.60 -1.42 -17.87
N ASN A 7 -2.93 -2.38 -17.23
CA ASN A 7 -3.42 -3.77 -17.16
C ASN A 7 -4.79 -3.89 -16.46
N GLY A 8 -5.09 -3.02 -15.47
CA GLY A 8 -6.37 -3.04 -14.77
C GLY A 8 -7.53 -2.37 -15.52
N MET A 9 -7.23 -1.43 -16.42
CA MET A 9 -8.26 -0.62 -17.08
C MET A 9 -9.25 -1.40 -17.95
N PRO A 10 -8.84 -2.41 -18.76
CA PRO A 10 -9.80 -3.19 -19.55
C PRO A 10 -10.85 -3.89 -18.69
N SER A 11 -10.47 -4.44 -17.53
CA SER A 11 -11.41 -5.13 -16.64
C SER A 11 -12.43 -4.16 -16.04
N VAL A 12 -11.98 -2.96 -15.63
CA VAL A 12 -12.85 -1.90 -15.12
C VAL A 12 -13.80 -1.40 -16.21
N LEU A 13 -13.30 -1.14 -17.41
CA LEU A 13 -14.10 -0.68 -18.55
C LEU A 13 -15.15 -1.72 -18.97
N LEU A 14 -14.77 -2.99 -19.03
CA LEU A 14 -15.70 -4.08 -19.37
C LEU A 14 -16.75 -4.29 -18.28
N GLY A 15 -16.36 -4.30 -17.00
CA GLY A 15 -17.29 -4.48 -15.87
C GLY A 15 -18.28 -3.32 -15.75
N ALA A 16 -17.80 -2.08 -15.80
CA ALA A 16 -18.65 -0.89 -15.80
C ALA A 16 -19.54 -0.83 -17.05
N GLY A 17 -18.97 -1.15 -18.23
CA GLY A 17 -19.70 -1.21 -19.50
C GLY A 17 -20.86 -2.19 -19.43
N LEU A 18 -20.63 -3.43 -19.03
CA LEU A 18 -21.68 -4.44 -18.89
C LEU A 18 -22.75 -4.05 -17.87
N THR A 19 -22.34 -3.45 -16.75
CA THR A 19 -23.26 -3.04 -15.67
C THR A 19 -24.21 -1.93 -16.12
N PHE A 20 -23.73 -0.91 -16.82
CA PHE A 20 -24.54 0.29 -17.12
C PHE A 20 -25.15 0.31 -18.52
N MET A 21 -24.74 -0.60 -19.41
CA MET A 21 -25.26 -0.67 -20.77
C MET A 21 -26.61 -1.43 -20.84
N PRO A 22 -27.49 -1.10 -21.81
CA PRO A 22 -28.63 -1.94 -22.13
C PRO A 22 -28.20 -3.39 -22.47
N PRO A 23 -29.13 -4.35 -22.39
CA PRO A 23 -28.86 -5.72 -22.77
C PRO A 23 -28.25 -5.83 -24.16
N LEU A 24 -27.08 -6.44 -24.26
CA LEU A 24 -26.25 -6.44 -25.48
C LEU A 24 -26.62 -7.57 -26.45
N TYR A 25 -27.11 -8.69 -25.93
CA TYR A 25 -27.26 -9.91 -26.72
C TYR A 25 -28.72 -10.16 -27.13
N ALA A 26 -29.07 -9.78 -28.36
CA ALA A 26 -30.43 -9.86 -28.89
C ALA A 26 -31.11 -11.26 -28.77
N PRO A 27 -30.43 -12.39 -29.03
CA PRO A 27 -31.02 -13.71 -28.84
C PRO A 27 -31.40 -14.00 -27.39
N TYR A 28 -30.65 -13.46 -26.42
CA TYR A 28 -30.94 -13.59 -25.00
C TYR A 28 -32.10 -12.69 -24.55
N ILE A 29 -32.20 -11.48 -25.11
CA ILE A 29 -33.32 -10.57 -24.85
C ILE A 29 -34.66 -11.17 -25.30
N GLN A 30 -34.65 -11.85 -26.46
CA GLN A 30 -35.85 -12.43 -27.08
C GLN A 30 -36.23 -13.80 -26.51
N GLN A 31 -35.45 -14.32 -25.56
CA GLN A 31 -35.68 -15.64 -24.99
C GLN A 31 -36.97 -15.65 -24.15
N GLN A 32 -37.92 -16.52 -24.52
CA GLN A 32 -39.22 -16.58 -23.85
C GLN A 32 -39.15 -17.26 -22.48
N VAL A 33 -38.26 -18.23 -22.33
CA VAL A 33 -37.98 -18.91 -21.05
C VAL A 33 -36.82 -18.19 -20.38
N ARG A 34 -37.07 -17.59 -19.21
CA ARG A 34 -36.05 -16.88 -18.42
C ARG A 34 -35.54 -17.78 -17.32
N ALA A 35 -34.21 -17.83 -17.16
CA ALA A 35 -33.61 -18.40 -15.96
C ALA A 35 -34.07 -17.56 -14.76
N TRP A 36 -34.62 -18.19 -13.72
CA TRP A 36 -34.99 -17.55 -12.45
C TRP A 36 -36.04 -16.42 -12.53
N GLY A 37 -36.69 -16.21 -13.68
CA GLY A 37 -37.70 -15.17 -13.87
C GLY A 37 -37.17 -13.72 -13.88
N ILE A 38 -35.86 -13.51 -13.90
CA ILE A 38 -35.23 -12.17 -13.91
C ILE A 38 -35.25 -11.54 -15.30
N SER A 39 -35.19 -10.21 -15.36
CA SER A 39 -35.12 -9.47 -16.64
C SER A 39 -33.71 -9.55 -17.23
N PRO A 40 -33.55 -9.51 -18.57
CA PRO A 40 -32.22 -9.51 -19.20
C PRO A 40 -31.32 -8.35 -18.76
N ALA A 41 -31.91 -7.19 -18.43
CA ALA A 41 -31.17 -6.04 -17.92
C ALA A 41 -30.63 -6.29 -16.51
N LEU A 42 -31.42 -6.90 -15.64
CA LEU A 42 -31.00 -7.25 -14.29
C LEU A 42 -29.90 -8.32 -14.32
N ASP A 43 -30.04 -9.33 -15.17
CA ASP A 43 -29.02 -10.38 -15.30
C ASP A 43 -27.69 -9.84 -15.83
N GLN A 44 -27.72 -8.95 -16.83
CA GLN A 44 -26.50 -8.30 -17.33
C GLN A 44 -25.86 -7.38 -16.29
N GLN A 45 -26.67 -6.65 -15.52
CA GLN A 45 -26.19 -5.82 -14.41
C GLN A 45 -25.50 -6.66 -13.33
N LEU A 46 -26.10 -7.78 -12.94
CA LEU A 46 -25.52 -8.69 -11.96
C LEU A 46 -24.25 -9.35 -12.49
N GLY A 47 -24.25 -9.83 -13.74
CA GLY A 47 -23.07 -10.38 -14.38
C GLY A 47 -21.94 -9.36 -14.48
N GLY A 48 -22.28 -8.12 -14.85
CA GLY A 48 -21.37 -6.98 -14.87
C GLY A 48 -20.76 -6.72 -13.50
N LEU A 49 -21.57 -6.61 -12.43
CA LEU A 49 -21.11 -6.39 -11.06
C LEU A 49 -20.24 -7.53 -10.55
N ILE A 50 -20.69 -8.78 -10.73
CA ILE A 50 -19.99 -9.99 -10.28
C ILE A 50 -18.62 -10.12 -10.96
N MET A 51 -18.50 -9.71 -12.23
CA MET A 51 -17.27 -9.83 -13.00
C MET A 51 -16.09 -9.05 -12.40
N TRP A 52 -16.32 -7.86 -11.85
CA TRP A 52 -15.22 -6.95 -11.48
C TRP A 52 -15.27 -6.45 -10.03
N VAL A 53 -16.43 -6.30 -9.41
CA VAL A 53 -16.52 -5.74 -8.05
C VAL A 53 -15.78 -6.61 -7.02
N PRO A 54 -15.96 -7.94 -6.98
CA PRO A 54 -15.33 -8.77 -5.96
C PRO A 54 -13.80 -8.71 -5.98
N VAL A 55 -13.20 -8.77 -7.19
CA VAL A 55 -11.73 -8.75 -7.31
C VAL A 55 -11.17 -7.39 -6.93
N ASN A 56 -11.85 -6.29 -7.28
CA ASN A 56 -11.43 -4.94 -6.89
C ASN A 56 -11.50 -4.72 -5.38
N ILE A 57 -12.56 -5.20 -4.71
CA ILE A 57 -12.65 -5.16 -3.24
C ILE A 57 -11.49 -5.91 -2.62
N LEU A 58 -11.19 -7.13 -3.11
CA LEU A 58 -10.09 -7.93 -2.61
C LEU A 58 -8.73 -7.22 -2.77
N PHE A 59 -8.49 -6.61 -3.93
CA PHE A 59 -7.27 -5.83 -4.17
C PHE A 59 -7.13 -4.65 -3.21
N ILE A 60 -8.20 -3.88 -2.98
CA ILE A 60 -8.19 -2.76 -2.04
C ILE A 60 -7.84 -3.26 -0.64
N VAL A 61 -8.51 -4.32 -0.16
CA VAL A 61 -8.25 -4.89 1.17
C VAL A 61 -6.80 -5.36 1.31
N ILE A 62 -6.28 -6.12 0.35
CA ILE A 62 -4.90 -6.62 0.39
C ILE A 62 -3.91 -5.45 0.37
N MET A 63 -4.10 -4.47 -0.51
CA MET A 63 -3.23 -3.30 -0.60
C MET A 63 -3.26 -2.47 0.69
N SER A 64 -4.43 -2.25 1.28
CA SER A 64 -4.55 -1.55 2.56
C SER A 64 -3.84 -2.29 3.69
N VAL A 65 -4.01 -3.62 3.79
CA VAL A 65 -3.33 -4.43 4.82
C VAL A 65 -1.81 -4.39 4.64
N LEU A 66 -1.32 -4.57 3.42
CA LEU A 66 0.11 -4.50 3.12
C LEU A 66 0.68 -3.11 3.40
N PHE A 67 -0.03 -2.05 3.01
CA PHE A 67 0.36 -0.67 3.26
C PHE A 67 0.47 -0.38 4.77
N ILE A 68 -0.54 -0.75 5.55
CA ILE A 68 -0.52 -0.57 7.02
C ILE A 68 0.62 -1.37 7.65
N ARG A 69 0.82 -2.62 7.22
CA ARG A 69 1.92 -3.47 7.71
C ARG A 69 3.28 -2.86 7.37
N TRP A 70 3.44 -2.36 6.16
CA TRP A 70 4.67 -1.70 5.72
C TRP A 70 4.93 -0.42 6.51
N MET A 71 3.92 0.44 6.72
CA MET A 71 4.07 1.65 7.54
C MET A 71 4.54 1.31 8.97
N ARG A 72 3.89 0.34 9.61
CA ARG A 72 4.29 -0.10 10.97
C ARG A 72 5.72 -0.62 11.03
N LEU A 73 6.19 -1.25 9.96
CA LEU A 73 7.58 -1.72 9.86
C LEU A 73 8.55 -0.57 9.64
N GLN A 74 8.16 0.45 8.86
CA GLN A 74 8.96 1.67 8.70
C GLN A 74 9.09 2.42 10.04
N ASP A 75 8.00 2.59 10.78
CA ASP A 75 8.01 3.26 12.09
C ASP A 75 8.92 2.54 13.11
N ALA A 76 9.05 1.21 13.00
CA ALA A 76 9.94 0.44 13.86
C ALA A 76 11.42 0.63 13.47
N ARG A 77 11.72 0.64 12.17
CA ARG A 77 13.07 0.87 11.66
C ARG A 77 13.56 2.28 11.92
N GLN A 78 12.68 3.27 11.77
CA GLN A 78 12.98 4.67 12.04
C GLN A 78 13.40 4.87 13.50
N ARG A 79 12.65 4.28 14.45
CA ARG A 79 12.99 4.34 15.88
C ARG A 79 14.32 3.67 16.23
N GLN A 80 14.68 2.60 15.52
CA GLN A 80 15.98 1.95 15.70
C GLN A 80 17.12 2.84 15.20
N ALA A 81 16.96 3.45 14.02
CA ALA A 81 17.95 4.37 13.48
C ALA A 81 18.14 5.62 14.36
N GLU A 82 17.06 6.17 14.92
CA GLU A 82 17.13 7.28 15.88
C GLU A 82 17.90 6.88 17.16
N ALA A 83 17.64 5.69 17.71
CA ALA A 83 18.35 5.21 18.89
C ALA A 83 19.85 4.94 18.63
N GLU A 84 20.21 4.43 17.46
CA GLU A 84 21.61 4.21 17.07
C GLU A 84 22.37 5.54 16.93
N ILE A 85 21.71 6.59 16.42
CA ILE A 85 22.30 7.93 16.33
C ILE A 85 22.51 8.51 17.73
N ASP A 86 21.49 8.47 18.59
CA ASP A 86 21.59 8.96 19.96
C ASP A 86 22.70 8.25 20.76
N GLU A 87 22.87 6.93 20.58
CA GLU A 87 23.93 6.14 21.21
C GLU A 87 25.33 6.53 20.68
N SER A 88 25.45 6.78 19.37
CA SER A 88 26.71 7.25 18.77
C SER A 88 27.10 8.66 19.22
N GLU A 89 26.13 9.58 19.30
CA GLU A 89 26.35 10.95 19.79
C GLU A 89 26.75 10.94 21.27
N ALA A 90 26.14 10.10 22.09
CA ALA A 90 26.52 9.97 23.50
C ALA A 90 27.95 9.43 23.66
N GLY A 91 28.34 8.42 22.87
CA GLY A 91 29.72 7.90 22.87
C GLY A 91 30.75 8.92 22.41
N GLU A 92 30.44 9.72 21.38
CA GLU A 92 31.34 10.77 20.87
C GLU A 92 31.53 11.92 21.88
N ILE A 93 30.48 12.28 22.63
CA ILE A 93 30.56 13.27 23.71
C ILE A 93 31.43 12.75 24.88
N ASP A 94 31.24 11.50 25.29
CA ASP A 94 32.03 10.88 26.37
C ASP A 94 33.52 10.78 25.96
N GLU A 95 33.82 10.42 24.70
CA GLU A 95 35.19 10.39 24.16
C GLU A 95 35.83 11.80 24.11
N GLU A 96 35.10 12.83 23.66
CA GLU A 96 35.59 14.22 23.67
C GLU A 96 35.82 14.75 25.10
N GLU A 97 34.99 14.36 26.07
CA GLU A 97 35.13 14.77 27.48
C GLU A 97 36.38 14.12 28.12
N ASP A 98 36.62 12.83 27.86
CA ASP A 98 37.82 12.12 28.33
C ASP A 98 39.11 12.66 27.67
N GLU A 99 39.12 12.94 26.36
CA GLU A 99 40.27 13.56 25.68
C GLU A 99 40.53 14.99 26.16
N GLY A 100 39.47 15.77 26.42
CA GLY A 100 39.56 17.12 26.98
C GLY A 100 40.12 17.14 28.41
N VAL A 101 39.77 16.14 29.21
CA VAL A 101 40.30 15.95 30.57
C VAL A 101 41.76 15.50 30.52
N GLU A 102 42.14 14.53 29.69
CA GLU A 102 43.55 14.12 29.53
C GLU A 102 44.42 15.26 28.99
N GLY A 103 43.98 15.97 27.96
CA GLY A 103 44.69 17.12 27.41
C GLY A 103 44.82 18.29 28.39
N GLY A 104 43.82 18.50 29.25
CA GLY A 104 43.85 19.50 30.32
C GLY A 104 44.81 19.14 31.46
N ILE A 105 44.95 17.86 31.78
CA ILE A 105 45.92 17.36 32.78
C ILE A 105 47.36 17.47 32.24
N ASP A 106 47.57 17.19 30.95
CA ASP A 106 48.90 17.28 30.32
C ASP A 106 49.37 18.75 30.12
N ALA A 107 48.43 19.68 29.88
CA ALA A 107 48.71 21.11 29.85
C ALA A 107 49.06 21.71 31.24
N ALA A 108 48.81 20.99 32.33
CA ALA A 108 49.16 21.35 33.70
C ALA A 108 50.46 20.68 34.20
N GLY A 109 51.34 20.28 33.27
CA GLY A 109 52.70 19.83 33.58
C GLY A 109 53.47 20.84 34.45
N PRO A 110 54.40 20.36 35.31
CA PRO A 110 54.95 21.14 36.41
C PRO A 110 55.65 22.40 35.89
N VAL A 111 55.21 23.55 36.40
CA VAL A 111 55.89 24.84 36.24
C VAL A 111 57.19 24.76 37.03
N VAL A 112 58.26 24.32 36.35
CA VAL A 112 59.64 24.36 36.86
C VAL A 112 60.30 25.66 36.44
#